data_AF-A0AAD7FIK7-F1
#
_entry.id   AF-A0AAD7FIK7-F1
#
_cell.length_a   1.000
_cell.length_b   1.000
_cell.length_c   1.000
_cell.angle_alpha   90.00
_cell.angle_beta   90.00
_cell.angle_gamma   90.00
#
_symmetry.space_group_name_H-M   'P 1'
#
loop_
_entity.id
_entity.type
_entity.pdbx_description
1 polymer ?
#
loop_
_entity_poly.entity_id
_entity_poly.type
_entity_poly.pdbx_seq_one_letter_code
_entity_poly.pdbx_strand_id
1 'polypeptide(L)'
;MSLHEILSAWQQNPALSGLSFHGLTAFLRMAALARPVIRSQQADTRVPPASLHLGLLELLGASLCEADLNLVQMCWVTFKAVIWNYPC
;
A
#
# COMPACT_ATOMS: atom_id res chain seq x y z
N MET A 1 -9.63 -8.74 4.61
CA MET A 1 -9.66 -9.06 3.17
C MET A 1 -8.94 -10.38 2.95
N SER A 2 -9.58 -11.31 2.25
CA SER A 2 -9.04 -12.57 1.77
C SER A 2 -8.09 -12.34 0.58
N LEU A 3 -7.26 -13.33 0.28
CA LEU A 3 -6.39 -13.32 -0.92
C LEU A 3 -7.19 -13.06 -2.20
N HIS A 4 -8.38 -13.65 -2.31
CA HIS A 4 -9.27 -13.48 -3.46
C HIS A 4 -9.70 -12.02 -3.65
N GLU A 5 -10.02 -11.31 -2.57
CA GLU A 5 -10.39 -9.89 -2.64
C GLU A 5 -9.19 -9.02 -3.05
N ILE A 6 -7.98 -9.34 -2.57
CA ILE A 6 -6.76 -8.63 -2.97
C ILE A 6 -6.51 -8.81 -4.47
N LEU A 7 -6.60 -10.05 -4.96
CA LEU A 7 -6.42 -10.35 -6.39
C LEU A 7 -7.51 -9.70 -7.25
N SER A 8 -8.76 -9.72 -6.81
CA SER A 8 -9.87 -9.06 -7.50
C SER A 8 -9.65 -7.54 -7.59
N ALA A 9 -9.30 -6.89 -6.47
CA ALA A 9 -9.02 -5.46 -6.45
C ALA A 9 -7.81 -5.07 -7.31
N TRP A 10 -6.79 -5.94 -7.37
CA TRP A 10 -5.64 -5.76 -8.25
C TRP A 10 -6.04 -5.87 -9.73
N GLN A 11 -6.80 -6.89 -10.11
CA GLN A 11 -7.26 -7.11 -11.49
C GLN A 11 -8.24 -6.03 -11.97
N GLN A 12 -9.04 -5.47 -11.07
CA GLN A 12 -10.01 -4.43 -11.38
C GLN A 12 -9.40 -3.03 -11.51
N ASN A 13 -8.12 -2.85 -11.19
CA ASN A 13 -7.46 -1.54 -11.25
C ASN A 13 -6.43 -1.48 -12.39
N PRO A 14 -6.78 -0.87 -13.55
CA PRO A 14 -5.90 -0.83 -14.73
C PRO A 14 -4.55 -0.16 -14.47
N ALA A 15 -4.52 0.79 -13.52
CA ALA A 15 -3.29 1.48 -13.13
C ALA A 15 -2.26 0.53 -12.49
N LEU A 16 -2.67 -0.63 -12.00
CA LEU A 16 -1.82 -1.63 -11.35
C LEU A 16 -1.44 -2.79 -12.29
N SER A 17 -1.80 -2.71 -13.58
CA SER A 17 -1.58 -3.79 -14.56
C SER A 17 -0.10 -4.12 -14.80
N GLY A 18 0.79 -3.15 -14.63
CA GLY A 18 2.25 -3.34 -14.74
C GLY A 18 2.89 -3.93 -13.47
N LEU A 19 2.18 -3.94 -12.35
CA LEU A 19 2.71 -4.41 -11.07
C LEU A 19 2.85 -5.92 -11.09
N SER A 20 4.01 -6.48 -10.76
CA SER A 20 4.11 -7.94 -10.58
C SER A 20 3.42 -8.40 -9.30
N PHE A 21 2.97 -9.67 -9.25
CA PHE A 21 2.42 -10.25 -8.02
C PHE A 21 3.44 -10.19 -6.87
N HIS A 22 4.73 -10.42 -7.17
CA HIS A 22 5.81 -10.26 -6.20
C HIS A 22 5.87 -8.82 -5.67
N GLY A 23 5.85 -7.82 -6.55
CA GLY A 23 5.79 -6.40 -6.18
C GLY A 23 4.60 -6.09 -5.29
N LEU A 24 3.39 -6.52 -5.66
CA LEU A 24 2.20 -6.34 -4.84
C LEU A 24 2.37 -6.92 -3.43
N THR A 25 2.88 -8.15 -3.32
CA THR A 25 3.09 -8.78 -2.01
C THR A 25 4.18 -8.07 -1.18
N ALA A 26 5.25 -7.60 -1.82
CA ALA A 26 6.31 -6.82 -1.17
C ALA A 26 5.76 -5.49 -0.65
N PHE A 27 4.99 -4.77 -1.46
CA PHE A 27 4.32 -3.54 -1.07
C PHE A 27 3.39 -3.74 0.13
N LEU A 28 2.50 -4.74 0.08
CA LEU A 28 1.56 -5.00 1.18
C LEU A 28 2.29 -5.30 2.49
N ARG A 29 3.37 -6.08 2.44
CA ARG A 29 4.19 -6.40 3.62
C ARG A 29 4.91 -5.17 4.14
N MET A 30 5.56 -4.40 3.27
CA MET A 30 6.28 -3.20 3.68
C MET A 30 5.34 -2.12 4.21
N ALA A 31 4.16 -1.95 3.62
CA ALA A 31 3.15 -1.03 4.11
C ALA A 31 2.57 -1.47 5.47
N ALA A 32 2.42 -2.78 5.70
CA ALA A 32 2.03 -3.29 7.02
C ALA A 32 3.12 -3.03 8.08
N LEU A 33 4.40 -3.17 7.72
CA LEU A 33 5.53 -2.85 8.59
C LEU A 33 5.67 -1.34 8.85
N ALA A 34 5.38 -0.50 7.86
CA ALA A 34 5.41 0.95 7.99
C ALA A 34 4.20 1.51 8.76
N ARG A 35 3.13 0.71 8.96
CA ARG A 35 1.89 1.14 9.60
C ARG A 35 2.07 1.80 10.98
N PRO A 36 2.90 1.30 11.91
CA PRO A 36 3.12 1.98 13.19
C PRO A 36 3.70 3.39 13.01
N VAL A 37 4.61 3.56 12.03
CA VAL A 37 5.19 4.87 11.69
C VAL A 37 4.11 5.78 11.09
N ILE A 38 3.31 5.27 10.15
CA ILE A 38 2.19 6.01 9.57
C ILE A 38 1.22 6.49 10.68
N ARG A 39 0.89 5.61 11.63
CA ARG A 39 0.03 5.95 12.78
C ARG A 39 0.63 7.02 13.69
N SER A 40 1.94 6.98 13.94
CA SER A 40 2.61 8.00 14.77
C SER A 40 2.60 9.41 14.17
N GLN A 41 2.37 9.52 12.87
CA GLN A 41 2.32 10.79 12.14
C GLN A 41 0.90 11.36 12.01
N GLN A 42 -0.13 10.64 12.48
CA GLN A 42 -1.53 11.04 12.35
C GLN A 42 -2.17 11.39 13.69
N ALA A 43 -3.06 12.39 13.65
CA ALA A 43 -3.92 12.72 14.78
C ALA A 43 -5.04 11.67 14.99
N ASP A 44 -5.59 11.13 13.90
CA ASP A 44 -6.60 10.06 13.94
C ASP A 44 -6.01 8.74 13.41
N THR A 45 -5.86 7.77 14.31
CA THR A 45 -5.31 6.44 13.99
C THR A 45 -6.39 5.42 13.62
N ARG A 46 -7.67 5.78 13.71
CA ARG A 46 -8.80 4.85 13.44
C ARG A 46 -8.96 4.57 11.95
N VAL A 47 -8.55 5.51 11.10
CA VAL A 47 -8.68 5.42 9.65
C VAL A 47 -7.32 5.56 8.95
N PRO A 48 -7.12 4.85 7.83
CA PRO A 48 -5.92 5.04 7.03
C PRO A 48 -5.90 6.43 6.39
N PRO A 49 -4.73 7.07 6.26
CA PRO A 49 -4.62 8.37 5.62
C PRO A 49 -4.99 8.30 4.13
N ALA A 50 -5.51 9.41 3.60
CA ALA A 50 -5.84 9.52 2.18
C ALA A 50 -4.59 9.43 1.29
N SER A 51 -3.48 10.01 1.74
CA SER A 51 -2.18 10.02 1.09
C SER A 51 -1.07 9.76 2.10
N LEU A 52 0.08 9.27 1.61
CA LEU A 52 1.27 9.11 2.43
C LEU A 52 2.21 10.31 2.21
N HIS A 53 3.01 10.61 3.22
CA HIS A 53 4.10 11.59 3.08
C HIS A 53 5.17 11.06 2.10
N LEU A 54 5.88 11.97 1.44
CA LEU A 54 6.84 11.65 0.38
C LEU A 54 7.85 10.57 0.79
N GLY A 55 8.48 10.68 1.97
CA GLY A 55 9.45 9.68 2.43
C GLY A 55 8.87 8.27 2.63
N LEU A 56 7.57 8.16 2.96
CA LEU A 56 6.90 6.85 3.02
C LEU A 56 6.59 6.32 1.63
N LEU A 57 6.23 7.18 0.67
CA LEU A 57 6.06 6.79 -0.72
C LEU A 57 7.38 6.31 -1.33
N GLU A 58 8.49 6.98 -1.06
CA GLU A 58 9.82 6.57 -1.50
C GLU A 58 10.24 5.23 -0.89
N LEU A 59 10.03 5.05 0.42
CA LEU A 59 10.30 3.79 1.12
C LEU A 59 9.49 2.62 0.50
N LEU A 60 8.20 2.84 0.24
CA LEU A 60 7.35 1.82 -0.37
C LEU A 60 7.66 1.61 -1.85
N GLY A 61 8.06 2.65 -2.59
CA GLY A 61 8.52 2.55 -3.97
C GLY A 61 9.78 1.71 -4.10
N ALA A 62 10.73 1.86 -3.17
CA ALA A 62 11.91 1.00 -3.11
C ALA A 62 11.55 -0.50 -2.99
N SER A 63 10.45 -0.82 -2.27
CA SER A 63 9.98 -2.21 -2.15
C SER A 63 9.39 -2.78 -3.46
N LEU A 64 8.95 -1.90 -4.36
CA LEU A 64 8.44 -2.26 -5.67
C LEU A 64 9.53 -2.35 -6.74
N CYS A 65 10.77 -1.97 -6.43
CA CYS A 65 11.81 -1.71 -7.43
C CYS A 65 11.34 -0.72 -8.52
N GLU A 66 10.35 0.12 -8.19
CA GLU A 66 9.68 1.04 -9.10
C GLU A 66 9.89 2.47 -8.61
N ALA A 67 10.30 3.35 -9.51
CA ALA A 67 10.46 4.77 -9.21
C ALA A 67 9.15 5.56 -9.39
N ASP A 68 8.08 4.94 -9.91
CA ASP A 68 6.82 5.63 -10.14
C ASP A 68 6.02 5.78 -8.85
N LEU A 69 6.17 6.95 -8.21
CA LEU A 69 5.43 7.31 -7.01
C LEU A 69 3.91 7.36 -7.24
N ASN A 70 3.44 7.57 -8.48
CA ASN A 70 2.01 7.49 -8.78
C ASN A 70 1.52 6.06 -8.66
N LEU A 71 2.29 5.08 -9.14
CA LEU A 71 1.96 3.66 -8.99
C LEU A 71 1.90 3.27 -7.51
N VAL A 72 2.87 3.72 -6.70
CA VAL A 72 2.90 3.50 -5.24
C VAL A 72 1.67 4.11 -4.58
N GLN A 73 1.32 5.35 -4.93
CA GLN A 73 0.14 6.03 -4.40
C GLN A 73 -1.15 5.31 -4.80
N MET A 74 -1.25 4.78 -6.02
CA MET A 74 -2.40 3.98 -6.46
C MET A 74 -2.49 2.65 -5.72
N CYS A 75 -1.35 1.99 -5.46
CA CYS A 75 -1.30 0.80 -4.60
C CYS A 75 -1.82 1.14 -3.20
N TRP A 76 -1.36 2.25 -2.61
CA TRP A 76 -1.83 2.70 -1.31
C TRP A 76 -3.34 2.94 -1.30
N VAL A 77 -3.87 3.73 -2.23
CA VAL A 77 -5.30 4.04 -2.30
C VAL A 77 -6.14 2.78 -2.42
N THR A 78 -5.69 1.80 -3.22
CA THR A 78 -6.39 0.54 -3.46
C THR A 78 -6.38 -0.36 -2.22
N PHE A 79 -5.24 -0.47 -1.54
CA PHE A 79 -5.03 -1.48 -0.50
C PHE A 79 -4.96 -0.93 0.92
N LYS A 80 -5.05 0.39 1.15
CA LYS A 80 -4.93 0.99 2.48
C LYS A 80 -5.88 0.39 3.51
N ALA A 81 -7.10 0.04 3.13
CA ALA A 81 -8.06 -0.60 4.02
C ALA A 81 -7.61 -2.01 4.45
N VAL A 82 -6.94 -2.74 3.56
CA VAL A 82 -6.32 -4.04 3.86
C VAL A 82 -5.16 -3.85 4.82
N ILE A 83 -4.26 -2.94 4.48
CA ILE A 83 -3.06 -2.64 5.27
C ILE A 83 -3.46 -2.17 6.67
N TRP A 84 -4.50 -1.35 6.80
CA TRP A 84 -4.96 -0.82 8.09
C TRP A 84 -5.54 -1.87 9.03
N ASN A 85 -6.19 -2.90 8.47
CA ASN A 85 -6.88 -3.95 9.21
C ASN A 85 -6.08 -5.26 9.33
N TYR A 86 -4.87 -5.31 8.77
CA TYR A 86 -4.02 -6.50 8.85
C TYR A 86 -3.61 -6.77 10.31
N PRO A 87 -3.80 -7.96 10.89
CA PRO A 87 -3.29 -8.25 12.22
C PRO A 87 -1.75 -8.16 12.21
N CYS A 88 -1.18 -7.35 13.11
CA CYS A 88 0.26 -7.34 13.36
C CYS A 88 0.68 -8.61 14.08
#